data_AF-A0A7C1A2E7-F1
#
_entry.id   AF-A0A7C1A2E7-F1
#
_cell.length_a   1.000
_cell.length_b   1.000
_cell.length_c   1.000
_cell.angle_alpha   90.00
_cell.angle_beta   90.00
_cell.angle_gamma   90.00
#
_symmetry.space_group_name_H-M   'P 1'
#
loop_
_entity.id
_entity.type
_entity.pdbx_description
1 polymer ?
#
loop_
_entity_poly.entity_id
_entity_poly.type
_entity_poly.pdbx_seq_one_letter_code
_entity_poly.pdbx_strand_id
1 'polypeptide(L)'
;LTILEKMNEVISKPKKDLSIHAPKITIIKIDPSKIGTVIGPSGKNIKKIIETTGASIDIKEDGEIFISSIDENSVIQSKKMIESLVKEAKVGDIYKGRVTRTTNFGAFVEILPGKEGLVHISKLSKKRIAKVEDIVKVNDNILVKVIGIDNLGRIDLRKIDADENNIVNNDINDKNENYA
;
A
#
# COMPACT_ATOMS: atom_id res chain seq x y z
N LEU A 1 7.56 46.17 -24.38
CA LEU A 1 8.08 44.87 -23.87
C LEU A 1 8.92 45.01 -22.58
N THR A 2 9.28 46.23 -22.16
CA THR A 2 10.21 46.56 -21.07
C THR A 2 9.82 46.02 -19.68
N ILE A 3 8.53 45.85 -19.40
CA ILE A 3 8.04 45.42 -18.07
C ILE A 3 8.31 43.92 -17.86
N LEU A 4 8.12 43.08 -18.89
CA LEU A 4 8.38 41.64 -18.79
C LEU A 4 9.87 41.33 -18.64
N GLU A 5 10.74 42.11 -19.29
CA GLU A 5 12.19 41.99 -19.14
C GLU A 5 12.63 42.31 -17.71
N LYS A 6 12.10 43.39 -17.11
CA LYS A 6 12.38 43.76 -15.72
C LYS A 6 11.87 42.72 -14.72
N MET A 7 10.73 42.08 -15.00
CA MET A 7 10.20 41.00 -14.15
C MET A 7 11.04 39.72 -14.23
N ASN A 8 11.49 39.33 -15.43
CA ASN A 8 12.36 38.17 -15.63
C ASN A 8 13.78 38.36 -15.05
N GLU A 9 14.25 39.60 -14.98
CA GLU A 9 15.53 39.98 -14.34
C GLU A 9 15.51 39.70 -12.83
N VAL A 10 14.34 39.80 -12.19
CA VAL A 10 14.17 39.61 -10.73
C VAL A 10 13.71 38.18 -10.39
N ILE A 11 12.76 37.60 -11.14
CA ILE A 11 12.27 36.22 -10.96
C ILE A 11 12.01 35.60 -12.34
N SER A 12 12.99 34.89 -12.88
CA SER A 12 12.90 34.24 -14.20
C SER A 12 12.32 32.83 -14.16
N LYS A 13 12.33 32.18 -12.98
CA LYS A 13 11.75 30.84 -12.78
C LYS A 13 11.07 30.78 -11.41
N PRO A 14 9.92 30.10 -11.29
CA PRO A 14 9.34 29.83 -9.97
C PRO A 14 10.37 29.10 -9.10
N LYS A 15 10.48 29.49 -7.83
CA LYS A 15 11.38 28.81 -6.87
C LYS A 15 11.05 27.32 -6.85
N LYS A 16 12.06 26.48 -7.09
CA LYS A 16 11.92 25.01 -7.09
C LYS A 16 11.63 24.47 -5.70
N ASP A 17 12.14 25.13 -4.67
CA ASP A 17 11.99 24.69 -3.29
C ASP A 17 10.95 25.55 -2.57
N LEU A 18 9.88 24.88 -2.13
CA LEU A 18 8.85 25.45 -1.26
C LEU A 18 9.49 25.88 0.06
N SER A 19 9.07 27.05 0.56
CA SER A 19 9.55 27.63 1.80
C SER A 19 9.44 26.65 2.98
N ILE A 20 10.43 26.69 3.87
CA ILE A 20 10.58 25.81 5.05
C ILE A 20 9.39 25.96 6.03
N HIS A 21 8.67 27.08 5.95
CA HIS A 21 7.48 27.36 6.76
C HIS A 21 6.16 27.26 5.99
N ALA A 22 6.21 26.95 4.70
CA ALA A 22 4.98 26.76 3.92
C ALA A 22 4.45 25.35 4.20
N PRO A 23 3.15 25.21 4.53
CA PRO A 23 2.58 23.89 4.73
C PRO A 23 2.71 23.11 3.43
N LYS A 24 3.33 21.93 3.51
CA LYS A 24 3.45 21.03 2.38
C LYS A 24 2.08 20.38 2.18
N ILE A 25 1.49 20.59 1.01
CA ILE A 25 0.20 20.02 0.64
C ILE A 25 0.46 18.90 -0.36
N THR A 26 -0.01 17.70 -0.04
CA THR A 26 -0.03 16.56 -0.97
C THR A 26 -1.46 16.16 -1.23
N ILE A 27 -1.79 15.98 -2.51
CA ILE A 27 -3.10 15.51 -2.96
C ILE A 27 -2.97 14.05 -3.37
N ILE A 28 -3.83 13.21 -2.82
CA ILE A 28 -3.92 11.79 -3.17
C ILE A 28 -5.31 11.55 -3.73
N LYS A 29 -5.40 10.81 -4.83
CA LYS A 29 -6.68 10.39 -5.41
C LYS A 29 -6.95 8.92 -5.06
N ILE A 30 -8.12 8.66 -4.48
CA ILE A 30 -8.60 7.31 -4.16
C ILE A 30 -9.96 7.06 -4.79
N ASP A 31 -10.37 5.79 -4.88
CA ASP A 31 -11.71 5.43 -5.34
C ASP A 31 -12.76 5.93 -4.32
N PRO A 32 -13.83 6.64 -4.75
CA PRO A 32 -14.85 7.19 -3.86
C PRO A 32 -15.51 6.14 -2.95
N SER A 33 -15.67 4.91 -3.44
CA SER A 33 -16.22 3.80 -2.66
C SER A 33 -15.40 3.45 -1.41
N LYS A 34 -14.12 3.83 -1.36
CA LYS A 34 -13.19 3.52 -0.26
C LYS A 34 -13.07 4.63 0.78
N ILE A 35 -13.67 5.81 0.52
CA ILE A 35 -13.68 6.93 1.46
C ILE A 35 -14.26 6.50 2.82
N GLY A 36 -15.33 5.72 2.82
CA GLY A 36 -15.95 5.21 4.06
C GLY A 36 -14.98 4.40 4.93
N THR A 37 -14.09 3.62 4.32
CA THR A 37 -13.07 2.83 5.05
C THR A 37 -11.97 3.71 5.63
N VAL A 38 -11.56 4.76 4.91
CA VAL A 38 -10.56 5.73 5.38
C VAL A 38 -11.07 6.54 6.56
N ILE A 39 -12.33 6.96 6.54
CA ILE A 39 -12.98 7.67 7.65
C ILE A 39 -13.21 6.71 8.83
N GLY A 40 -13.66 5.48 8.55
CA GLY A 40 -14.03 4.47 9.54
C GLY A 40 -15.35 4.81 10.27
N PRO A 41 -15.85 3.92 11.14
CA PRO A 41 -17.09 4.16 11.87
C PRO A 41 -16.95 5.44 12.72
N SER A 42 -17.81 6.42 12.46
CA SER A 42 -17.83 7.74 13.12
C SER A 42 -16.52 8.55 13.01
N GLY A 43 -15.73 8.35 11.95
CA GLY A 43 -14.48 9.10 11.76
C GLY A 43 -13.34 8.68 12.68
N LYS A 44 -13.41 7.48 13.28
CA LYS A 44 -12.40 7.01 14.23
C LYS A 44 -11.01 6.83 13.57
N ASN A 45 -10.97 6.32 12.34
CA ASN A 45 -9.71 6.06 11.65
C ASN A 45 -9.03 7.39 11.28
N ILE A 46 -9.77 8.32 10.69
CA ILE A 46 -9.22 9.63 10.31
C ILE A 46 -8.77 10.44 11.52
N LYS A 47 -9.53 10.44 12.62
CA LYS A 47 -9.13 11.09 13.88
C LYS A 47 -7.83 10.51 14.44
N LYS A 48 -7.69 9.17 14.43
CA LYS A 48 -6.46 8.50 14.88
C LYS A 48 -5.24 8.89 14.04
N ILE A 49 -5.41 9.02 12.71
CA ILE A 49 -4.31 9.45 11.83
C ILE A 49 -3.92 10.90 12.14
N ILE A 50 -4.89 11.80 12.26
CA ILE A 50 -4.65 13.21 12.62
C ILE A 50 -3.94 13.31 13.98
N GLU A 51 -4.39 12.55 14.97
CA GLU A 51 -3.79 12.52 16.32
C GLU A 51 -2.35 11.98 16.31
N THR A 52 -2.08 10.96 15.50
CA THR A 52 -0.74 10.35 15.43
C THR A 52 0.25 11.19 14.62
N THR A 53 -0.22 11.82 13.55
CA THR A 53 0.66 12.51 12.57
C THR A 53 0.68 14.03 12.75
N GLY A 54 -0.32 14.61 13.40
CA GLY A 54 -0.49 16.06 13.50
C GLY A 54 -0.81 16.76 12.17
N ALA A 55 -1.12 16.02 11.11
CA ALA A 55 -1.47 16.57 9.81
C ALA A 55 -2.97 16.89 9.71
N SER A 56 -3.30 17.96 8.98
CA SER A 56 -4.67 18.30 8.61
C SER A 56 -5.04 17.55 7.34
N ILE A 57 -6.09 16.72 7.41
CA ILE A 57 -6.54 15.86 6.32
C ILE A 57 -7.98 16.23 5.96
N ASP A 58 -8.18 16.71 4.73
CA ASP A 58 -9.50 16.99 4.17
C ASP A 58 -9.82 15.99 3.06
N ILE A 59 -11.00 15.39 3.12
CA ILE A 59 -11.46 14.39 2.15
C ILE A 59 -12.63 14.99 1.39
N LYS A 60 -12.53 15.03 0.06
CA LYS A 60 -13.61 15.43 -0.83
C LYS A 60 -14.44 14.23 -1.29
N GLU A 61 -15.67 14.50 -1.71
CA GLU A 61 -16.61 13.49 -2.22
C GLU A 61 -16.16 12.84 -3.55
N ASP A 62 -15.25 13.50 -4.27
CA ASP A 62 -14.66 13.02 -5.53
C ASP A 62 -13.50 12.02 -5.34
N GLY A 63 -13.11 11.74 -4.10
CA GLY A 63 -11.99 10.86 -3.75
C GLY A 63 -10.63 11.57 -3.68
N GLU A 64 -10.59 12.91 -3.75
CA GLU A 64 -9.39 13.66 -3.44
C GLU A 64 -9.20 13.82 -1.93
N ILE A 65 -8.03 13.41 -1.44
CA ILE A 65 -7.59 13.59 -0.07
C ILE A 65 -6.46 14.62 -0.06
N PHE A 66 -6.69 15.74 0.63
CA PHE A 66 -5.72 16.80 0.86
C PHE A 66 -5.05 16.55 2.20
N ILE A 67 -3.73 16.35 2.17
CA ILE A 67 -2.92 16.22 3.38
C ILE A 67 -2.05 17.46 3.46
N SER A 68 -2.21 18.22 4.53
CA SER A 68 -1.40 19.41 4.81
C SER A 68 -0.74 19.30 6.18
N SER A 69 0.56 19.59 6.23
CA SER A 69 1.28 19.72 7.49
C SER A 69 2.45 20.68 7.34
N ILE A 70 2.93 21.18 8.49
CA ILE A 70 4.14 22.01 8.61
C ILE A 70 5.37 21.14 8.38
N ASP A 71 5.31 19.86 8.78
CA ASP A 71 6.41 18.91 8.67
C ASP A 71 6.23 17.94 7.49
N GLU A 72 7.29 17.70 6.74
CA GLU A 72 7.26 16.78 5.59
C GLU A 72 7.08 15.32 6.04
N ASN A 73 7.65 14.94 7.18
CA ASN A 73 7.53 13.57 7.69
C ASN A 73 6.09 13.29 8.09
N SER A 74 5.39 14.25 8.70
CA SER A 74 3.96 14.12 8.99
C SER A 74 3.16 13.85 7.72
N VAL A 75 3.40 14.60 6.63
CA VAL A 75 2.72 14.36 5.34
C VAL A 75 3.03 12.97 4.78
N ILE A 76 4.29 12.55 4.82
CA ILE A 76 4.73 11.23 4.34
C ILE A 76 4.08 10.10 5.17
N GLN A 77 4.06 10.25 6.50
CA GLN A 77 3.44 9.27 7.41
C GLN A 77 1.93 9.18 7.20
N SER A 78 1.23 10.31 7.13
CA SER A 78 -0.22 10.33 6.87
C SER A 78 -0.54 9.70 5.51
N LYS A 79 0.24 10.03 4.47
CA LYS A 79 0.14 9.41 3.15
C LYS A 79 0.29 7.88 3.25
N LYS A 80 1.33 7.40 3.93
CA LYS A 80 1.58 5.96 4.10
C LYS A 80 0.47 5.26 4.87
N MET A 81 -0.09 5.89 5.90
CA MET A 81 -1.22 5.35 6.67
C MET A 81 -2.49 5.25 5.84
N ILE A 82 -2.83 6.31 5.09
CA ILE A 82 -4.00 6.35 4.22
C ILE A 82 -3.86 5.33 3.09
N GLU A 83 -2.68 5.28 2.44
CA GLU A 83 -2.38 4.27 1.43
C GLU A 83 -2.55 2.87 2.01
N SER A 84 -2.05 2.58 3.22
CA SER A 84 -2.17 1.26 3.84
C SER A 84 -3.62 0.86 4.16
N LEU A 85 -4.50 1.80 4.49
CA LEU A 85 -5.93 1.53 4.70
C LEU A 85 -6.68 1.26 3.39
N VAL A 86 -6.24 1.89 2.30
CA VAL A 86 -6.84 1.75 0.96
C VAL A 86 -6.21 0.60 0.17
N LYS A 87 -4.99 0.17 0.54
CA LYS A 87 -4.24 -0.91 -0.09
C LYS A 87 -4.94 -2.23 0.19
N GLU A 88 -5.84 -2.58 -0.71
CA GLU A 88 -6.33 -3.94 -0.83
C GLU A 88 -5.28 -4.81 -1.50
N ALA A 89 -5.34 -6.10 -1.21
CA ALA A 89 -4.63 -7.10 -1.98
C ALA A 89 -4.99 -6.90 -3.47
N LYS A 90 -4.11 -6.31 -4.27
CA LYS A 90 -4.39 -6.17 -5.71
C LYS A 90 -4.06 -7.48 -6.38
N VAL A 91 -4.91 -7.87 -7.32
CA VAL A 91 -4.61 -8.97 -8.24
C VAL A 91 -3.27 -8.65 -8.92
N GLY A 92 -2.29 -9.54 -8.73
CA GLY A 92 -0.94 -9.37 -9.25
C GLY A 92 0.12 -9.08 -8.18
N ASP A 93 -0.26 -8.58 -7.01
CA ASP A 93 0.70 -8.27 -5.94
C ASP A 93 1.18 -9.54 -5.23
N ILE A 94 2.43 -9.48 -4.77
CA ILE A 94 3.11 -10.56 -4.05
C ILE A 94 3.16 -10.17 -2.58
N TYR A 95 2.65 -11.05 -1.72
CA TYR A 95 2.66 -10.88 -0.28
C TYR A 95 3.41 -12.03 0.38
N LYS A 96 4.08 -11.73 1.49
CA LYS A 96 4.58 -12.76 2.41
C LYS A 96 3.47 -13.08 3.38
N GLY A 97 2.86 -14.25 3.20
CA GLY A 97 1.71 -14.67 4.00
C GLY A 97 2.04 -15.85 4.91
N ARG A 98 1.33 -15.93 6.04
CA ARG A 98 1.46 -17.02 7.01
C ARG A 98 0.38 -18.07 6.78
N VAL A 99 0.75 -19.34 6.72
CA VAL A 99 -0.21 -20.43 6.58
C VAL A 99 -1.01 -20.58 7.88
N THR A 100 -2.31 -20.34 7.84
CA THR A 100 -3.20 -20.46 9.01
C THR A 100 -3.72 -21.88 9.18
N ARG A 101 -4.08 -22.55 8.06
CA ARG A 101 -4.46 -23.96 8.05
C ARG A 101 -4.17 -24.62 6.70
N THR A 102 -4.06 -25.94 6.69
CA THR A 102 -3.93 -26.78 5.50
C THR A 102 -5.15 -27.69 5.35
N THR A 103 -5.56 -27.97 4.11
CA THR A 103 -6.63 -28.92 3.76
C THR A 103 -6.16 -29.82 2.60
N ASN A 104 -6.94 -30.87 2.29
CA ASN A 104 -6.56 -31.82 1.24
C ASN A 104 -6.50 -31.20 -0.17
N PHE A 105 -7.20 -30.09 -0.40
CA PHE A 105 -7.29 -29.41 -1.70
C PHE A 105 -6.47 -28.11 -1.76
N GLY A 106 -5.91 -27.64 -0.64
CA GLY A 106 -5.15 -26.38 -0.61
C GLY A 106 -4.66 -25.96 0.77
N ALA A 107 -4.12 -24.75 0.85
CA ALA A 107 -3.68 -24.12 2.08
C ALA A 107 -4.26 -22.71 2.21
N PHE A 108 -4.70 -22.34 3.41
CA PHE A 108 -5.12 -20.98 3.71
C PHE A 108 -3.94 -20.17 4.22
N VAL A 109 -3.78 -18.98 3.65
CA VAL A 109 -2.66 -18.10 3.90
C VAL A 109 -3.19 -16.72 4.24
N GLU A 110 -2.84 -16.21 5.41
CA GLU A 110 -3.12 -14.85 5.83
C GLU A 110 -2.07 -13.91 5.23
N ILE A 111 -2.52 -12.97 4.39
CA ILE A 111 -1.65 -11.99 3.72
C ILE A 111 -1.71 -10.61 4.40
N LEU A 112 -2.86 -10.28 4.98
CA LEU A 112 -3.14 -9.04 5.69
C LEU A 112 -4.04 -9.37 6.89
N PRO A 113 -3.98 -8.63 7.99
CA PRO A 113 -4.78 -8.91 9.18
C PRO A 113 -6.27 -8.93 8.84
N GLY A 114 -6.90 -10.09 9.00
CA GLY A 114 -8.32 -10.31 8.67
C GLY A 114 -8.63 -10.61 7.19
N LYS A 115 -7.61 -10.77 6.33
CA LYS A 115 -7.77 -11.24 4.94
C LYS A 115 -6.99 -12.54 4.73
N GLU A 116 -7.73 -13.64 4.61
CA GLU A 116 -7.21 -14.96 4.25
C GLU A 116 -7.42 -15.24 2.76
N GLY A 117 -6.45 -15.89 2.13
CA GLY A 117 -6.57 -16.42 0.77
C GLY A 117 -6.32 -17.92 0.70
N LEU A 118 -6.85 -18.56 -0.33
CA LEU A 118 -6.71 -19.98 -0.60
C LEU A 118 -5.66 -20.21 -1.68
N VAL A 119 -4.66 -21.04 -1.39
CA VAL A 119 -3.75 -21.58 -2.38
C VAL A 119 -4.20 -22.99 -2.74
N HIS A 120 -4.67 -23.19 -3.97
CA HIS A 120 -5.05 -24.52 -4.46
C HIS A 120 -3.81 -25.44 -4.59
N ILE A 121 -3.98 -26.75 -4.38
CA ILE A 121 -2.88 -27.74 -4.45
C ILE A 121 -2.11 -27.70 -5.78
N SER A 122 -2.79 -27.41 -6.90
CA SER A 122 -2.15 -27.26 -8.21
C SER A 122 -1.33 -25.98 -8.39
N LYS A 123 -1.48 -25.01 -7.47
CA LYS A 123 -0.79 -23.72 -7.46
C LYS A 123 0.28 -23.62 -6.36
N LEU A 124 0.50 -24.70 -5.60
CA LEU A 124 1.52 -24.82 -4.54
C LEU A 124 2.90 -25.18 -5.08
N SER A 125 2.98 -25.96 -6.15
CA SER A 125 4.22 -26.24 -6.89
C SER A 125 3.91 -26.84 -8.26
N LYS A 126 4.87 -26.77 -9.19
CA LYS A 126 4.77 -27.32 -10.56
C LYS A 126 4.81 -28.86 -10.61
N LYS A 127 5.29 -29.51 -9.55
CA LYS A 127 5.37 -30.98 -9.46
C LYS A 127 4.01 -31.56 -9.05
N ARG A 128 3.69 -32.80 -9.48
CA ARG A 128 2.47 -33.48 -9.02
C ARG A 128 2.66 -33.87 -7.55
N ILE A 129 1.82 -33.32 -6.69
CA ILE A 129 1.89 -33.53 -5.23
C ILE A 129 0.62 -34.25 -4.79
N ALA A 130 0.79 -35.25 -3.92
CA ALA A 130 -0.33 -35.99 -3.36
C ALA A 130 -0.91 -35.29 -2.12
N LYS A 131 -0.08 -34.62 -1.31
CA LYS A 131 -0.49 -33.95 -0.06
C LYS A 131 0.10 -32.55 0.09
N VAL A 132 -0.71 -31.62 0.55
CA VAL A 132 -0.31 -30.23 0.82
C VAL A 132 0.76 -30.15 1.93
N GLU A 133 0.68 -31.06 2.89
CA GLU A 133 1.58 -31.18 4.06
C GLU A 133 3.05 -31.44 3.68
N ASP A 134 3.30 -31.98 2.48
CA ASP A 134 4.65 -32.27 2.00
C ASP A 134 5.41 -30.98 1.59
N ILE A 135 4.68 -29.88 1.34
CA ILE A 135 5.26 -28.60 0.89
C ILE A 135 5.11 -27.51 1.92
N VAL A 136 3.95 -27.40 2.58
CA VAL A 136 3.66 -26.31 3.50
C VAL A 136 3.21 -26.83 4.85
N LYS A 137 3.72 -26.20 5.91
CA LYS A 137 3.30 -26.46 7.28
C LYS A 137 2.45 -25.32 7.81
N VAL A 138 1.58 -25.63 8.75
CA VAL A 138 0.83 -24.60 9.50
C VAL A 138 1.84 -23.68 10.21
N ASN A 139 1.60 -22.37 10.16
CA ASN A 139 2.48 -21.30 10.62
C ASN A 139 3.73 -21.02 9.78
N ASP A 140 3.88 -21.65 8.62
CA ASP A 140 4.98 -21.33 7.71
C ASP A 140 4.75 -20.00 6.98
N ASN A 141 5.83 -19.30 6.64
CA ASN A 141 5.78 -18.04 5.91
C ASN A 141 6.14 -18.28 4.45
N ILE A 142 5.16 -18.14 3.56
CA ILE A 142 5.35 -18.37 2.13
C ILE A 142 5.05 -17.11 1.31
N LEU A 143 5.75 -16.98 0.18
CA LEU A 143 5.48 -15.93 -0.80
C LEU A 143 4.32 -16.36 -1.70
N VAL A 144 3.28 -15.54 -1.72
CA VAL A 144 2.05 -15.81 -2.47
C VAL A 144 1.69 -14.61 -3.33
N LYS A 145 1.23 -14.88 -4.55
CA LYS A 145 0.72 -13.88 -5.48
C LYS A 145 -0.79 -14.00 -5.59
N VAL A 146 -1.48 -12.87 -5.55
CA VAL A 146 -2.92 -12.80 -5.74
C VAL A 146 -3.25 -13.01 -7.22
N ILE A 147 -4.01 -14.04 -7.54
CA ILE A 147 -4.46 -14.36 -8.90
C ILE A 147 -5.81 -13.71 -9.19
N GLY A 148 -6.67 -13.62 -8.18
CA GLY A 148 -8.04 -13.15 -8.31
C GLY A 148 -8.65 -12.93 -6.93
N ILE A 149 -9.66 -12.06 -6.89
CA ILE A 149 -10.50 -11.87 -5.71
C ILE A 149 -11.93 -12.06 -6.19
N ASP A 150 -12.64 -12.96 -5.52
CA ASP A 150 -14.05 -13.23 -5.79
C ASP A 150 -14.95 -12.22 -5.05
N ASN A 151 -16.18 -12.06 -5.49
CA ASN A 151 -17.17 -11.13 -4.95
C ASN A 151 -17.56 -11.44 -3.48
N LEU A 152 -17.27 -12.65 -2.99
CA LEU A 152 -17.42 -13.04 -1.58
C LEU A 152 -16.19 -12.71 -0.71
N GLY A 153 -15.19 -12.00 -1.25
CA GLY A 153 -13.96 -11.64 -0.54
C GLY A 153 -12.96 -12.78 -0.39
N ARG A 154 -13.15 -13.89 -1.13
CA ARG A 154 -12.20 -15.00 -1.19
C ARG A 154 -11.06 -14.63 -2.13
N ILE A 155 -9.83 -14.77 -1.65
CA ILE A 155 -8.63 -14.40 -2.40
C ILE A 155 -7.99 -15.67 -2.94
N ASP A 156 -7.89 -15.80 -4.26
CA ASP A 156 -7.17 -16.89 -4.89
C ASP A 156 -5.69 -16.56 -4.94
N LEU A 157 -4.88 -17.41 -4.32
CA LEU A 157 -3.45 -17.24 -4.19
C LEU A 157 -2.69 -18.32 -4.95
N ARG A 158 -1.52 -17.96 -5.46
CA ARG A 158 -0.53 -18.89 -6.02
C ARG A 158 0.78 -18.77 -5.28
N LYS A 159 1.38 -19.90 -4.91
CA LYS A 159 2.74 -19.90 -4.36
C LYS A 159 3.73 -19.53 -5.47
N ILE A 160 4.62 -18.59 -5.16
CA ILE A 160 5.80 -18.33 -5.96
C ILE A 160 6.94 -19.11 -5.34
N ASP A 161 7.53 -20.02 -6.11
CA ASP A 161 8.77 -20.68 -5.73
C ASP A 161 9.90 -19.64 -5.83
N ALA A 162 10.70 -19.52 -4.77
CA ALA A 162 11.73 -18.49 -4.63
C ALA A 162 12.83 -18.55 -5.71
N ASP A 163 12.89 -19.63 -6.49
CA ASP A 163 13.86 -19.82 -7.58
C ASP A 163 13.51 -19.06 -8.87
N GLU A 164 12.27 -18.57 -9.03
CA GLU A 164 11.86 -17.98 -10.32
C GLU A 164 11.82 -16.46 -10.41
N ASN A 165 12.10 -15.70 -9.34
CA ASN A 165 12.31 -14.25 -9.47
C ASN A 165 13.18 -13.68 -8.34
N ASN A 166 14.43 -13.42 -8.68
CA ASN A 166 15.31 -12.48 -8.01
C ASN A 166 14.76 -11.04 -8.17
N ILE A 167 13.66 -10.71 -7.49
CA ILE A 167 13.08 -9.37 -7.44
C ILE A 167 12.68 -9.04 -5.98
N VAL A 168 13.71 -8.50 -5.33
CA VAL A 168 13.79 -7.38 -4.38
C VAL A 168 13.14 -7.51 -2.99
N ASN A 169 14.06 -7.66 -2.02
CA ASN A 169 14.13 -6.77 -0.88
C ASN A 169 14.08 -5.30 -1.34
N ASN A 170 12.91 -4.72 -1.57
CA ASN A 170 12.78 -3.25 -1.68
C ASN A 170 11.40 -2.80 -1.22
N ASP A 171 11.17 -2.87 0.08
CA ASP A 171 10.28 -1.89 0.74
C ASP A 171 10.66 -1.64 2.21
N ILE A 172 11.92 -1.96 2.58
CA ILE A 172 12.53 -1.58 3.86
C ILE A 172 14.04 -1.36 3.62
N ASN A 173 14.45 -0.27 2.95
CA ASN A 173 15.57 0.60 3.38
C ASN A 173 16.20 1.58 2.37
N ASP A 174 16.02 1.53 1.05
CA ASP A 174 16.81 2.43 0.16
C ASP A 174 15.99 3.43 -0.65
N LYS A 175 15.44 4.45 0.04
CA LYS A 175 15.02 5.72 -0.62
C LYS A 175 15.42 6.98 0.13
N ASN A 176 16.40 6.93 1.04
CA ASN A 176 16.99 8.12 1.65
C ASN A 176 18.51 8.14 1.46
N GLU A 177 18.98 8.13 0.22
CA GLU A 177 20.25 8.76 -0.15
C GLU A 177 20.12 9.20 -1.61
N ASN A 178 20.34 10.49 -1.86
CA ASN A 178 20.24 11.21 -3.14
C ASN A 178 18.89 11.87 -3.45
N TYR A 179 18.53 12.87 -2.64
CA TYR A 179 18.42 14.23 -3.16
C TYR A 179 19.37 15.11 -2.33
N ALA A 180 20.00 16.05 -3.02
CA ALA A 180 21.24 16.77 -2.69
C ALA A 180 21.26 17.53 -1.35
#